data_AF-A0A7C5S3M3-F1
#
_entry.id   AF-A0A7C5S3M3-F1
#
_cell.length_a   1.000
_cell.length_b   1.000
_cell.length_c   1.000
_cell.angle_alpha   90.00
_cell.angle_beta   90.00
_cell.angle_gamma   90.00
#
_symmetry.space_group_name_H-M   'P 1'
#
loop_
_entity.id
_entity.type
_entity.pdbx_description
1 polymer ?
#
loop_
_entity_poly.entity_id
_entity_poly.type
_entity_poly.pdbx_seq_one_letter_code
_entity_poly.pdbx_strand_id
1 'polypeptide(L)'
;MDRVCDEIAAVSEYAAQRGMKGIFLEQMHRPQLQPNTIGRAQHMIGRINSKSAVPVHIHIDTGHMAHVRGDPVHGERDRNPLEWLGTPFGANEMLLIHAQQTDDQASRHWPFTAEYNRRGIIDPLKVIRAVERSGVREAVVALEILFLRGTRIEDIEAPLLESAQCWRDAFAAAGYAEKDATFAKKES
;
A
#
# COMPACT_ATOMS: atom_id res chain seq x y z
N MET A 1 -16.93 10.22 10.60
CA MET A 1 -15.53 9.73 10.61
C MET A 1 -15.11 9.33 12.02
N ASP A 2 -15.32 10.21 13.00
CA ASP A 2 -14.99 9.98 14.43
C ASP A 2 -15.44 8.63 15.00
N ARG A 3 -16.71 8.26 14.82
CA ARG A 3 -17.22 6.97 15.29
C ARG A 3 -16.47 5.77 14.71
N VAL A 4 -16.15 5.81 13.40
CA VAL A 4 -15.40 4.73 12.75
C VAL A 4 -13.97 4.64 13.29
N CYS A 5 -13.33 5.78 13.53
CA CYS A 5 -12.01 5.81 14.17
C CYS A 5 -12.04 5.21 15.58
N ASP A 6 -13.07 5.53 16.37
CA ASP A 6 -13.22 5.00 17.72
C ASP A 6 -13.52 3.49 17.71
N GLU A 7 -14.32 3.00 16.76
CA GLU A 7 -14.58 1.56 16.57
C GLU A 7 -13.32 0.79 16.13
N ILE A 8 -12.51 1.34 15.22
CA ILE A 8 -11.22 0.74 14.84
C ILE A 8 -10.24 0.73 16.02
N ALA A 9 -10.23 1.79 16.84
CA ALA A 9 -9.41 1.81 18.06
C ALA A 9 -9.81 0.68 19.02
N ALA A 10 -11.11 0.40 19.19
CA ALA A 10 -11.57 -0.74 19.99
C ALA A 10 -11.12 -2.10 19.41
N VAL A 11 -11.04 -2.25 18.09
CA VAL A 11 -10.48 -3.47 17.46
C VAL A 11 -9.02 -3.68 17.86
N SER A 12 -8.24 -2.61 18.04
CA SER A 12 -6.85 -2.71 18.48
C SER A 12 -6.71 -3.32 19.89
N GLU A 13 -7.68 -3.11 20.78
CA GLU A 13 -7.68 -3.73 22.12
C GLU A 13 -7.81 -5.25 22.02
N TYR A 14 -8.70 -5.72 21.16
CA TYR A 14 -8.86 -7.15 20.90
C TYR A 14 -7.61 -7.73 20.22
N ALA A 15 -7.02 -7.01 19.27
CA ALA A 15 -5.76 -7.42 18.64
C ALA A 15 -4.64 -7.59 19.69
N ALA A 16 -4.53 -6.66 20.65
CA ALA A 16 -3.58 -6.74 21.76
C ALA A 16 -3.80 -7.99 22.62
N GLN A 17 -5.06 -8.29 22.98
CA GLN A 17 -5.43 -9.49 23.75
C GLN A 17 -5.06 -10.80 23.04
N ARG A 18 -5.01 -10.78 21.69
CA ARG A 18 -4.59 -11.92 20.86
C ARG A 18 -3.09 -11.96 20.59
N GLY A 19 -2.30 -11.04 21.16
CA GLY A 19 -0.85 -10.98 20.98
C GLY A 19 -0.41 -10.47 19.61
N MET A 20 -1.29 -9.80 18.86
CA MET A 20 -0.91 -9.12 17.62
C MET A 20 -0.06 -7.88 17.93
N LYS A 21 0.86 -7.52 17.03
CA LYS A 21 1.75 -6.37 17.20
C LYS A 21 1.21 -5.07 16.59
N GLY A 22 0.16 -5.17 15.79
CA GLY A 22 -0.46 -4.05 15.10
C GLY A 22 -1.54 -4.53 14.12
N ILE A 23 -2.27 -3.58 13.55
CA ILE A 23 -3.25 -3.81 12.49
C ILE A 23 -3.04 -2.79 11.37
N PHE A 24 -3.61 -3.05 10.19
CA PHE A 24 -3.53 -2.16 9.04
C PHE A 24 -4.89 -1.58 8.69
N LEU A 25 -4.91 -0.32 8.26
CA LEU A 25 -6.04 0.34 7.62
C LEU A 25 -5.67 0.71 6.19
N GLU A 26 -6.37 0.12 5.24
CA GLU A 26 -6.17 0.38 3.81
C GLU A 26 -6.81 1.72 3.40
N GLN A 27 -6.07 2.50 2.62
CA GLN A 27 -6.57 3.68 1.91
C GLN A 27 -7.53 3.28 0.77
N MET A 28 -8.51 4.11 0.45
CA MET A 28 -9.57 3.69 -0.49
C MET A 28 -9.76 4.69 -1.64
N HIS A 29 -10.36 4.21 -2.73
CA HIS A 29 -10.47 4.90 -4.01
C HIS A 29 -11.82 5.60 -4.26
N ARG A 30 -12.62 5.86 -3.21
CA ARG A 30 -13.92 6.52 -3.34
C ARG A 30 -14.20 7.47 -2.17
N PRO A 31 -14.87 8.62 -2.37
CA PRO A 31 -15.23 9.53 -1.29
C PRO A 31 -16.07 8.88 -0.17
N GLN A 32 -16.79 7.80 -0.46
CA GLN A 32 -17.59 7.07 0.53
C GLN A 32 -16.75 6.07 1.34
N LEU A 33 -15.55 5.74 0.87
CA LEU A 33 -14.65 4.78 1.48
C LEU A 33 -13.43 5.56 2.00
N GLN A 34 -13.27 5.65 3.32
CA GLN A 34 -12.25 6.46 3.95
C GLN A 34 -11.14 5.58 4.55
N PRO A 35 -9.87 6.01 4.51
CA PRO A 35 -9.42 7.31 4.01
C PRO A 35 -9.13 7.32 2.50
N ASN A 36 -9.58 8.34 1.78
CA ASN A 36 -9.30 8.50 0.33
C ASN A 36 -8.45 9.73 -0.03
N THR A 37 -7.97 10.50 0.96
CA THR A 37 -6.99 11.59 0.75
C THR A 37 -5.90 11.47 1.79
N ILE A 38 -4.70 11.96 1.48
CA ILE A 38 -3.54 11.89 2.36
C ILE A 38 -3.85 12.57 3.70
N GLY A 39 -4.46 13.76 3.65
CA GLY A 39 -4.83 14.51 4.85
C GLY A 39 -5.85 13.76 5.73
N ARG A 40 -6.86 13.11 5.13
CA ARG A 40 -7.82 12.29 5.89
C ARG A 40 -7.15 11.05 6.48
N ALA A 41 -6.26 10.38 5.74
CA ALA A 41 -5.50 9.25 6.24
C ALA A 41 -4.63 9.65 7.45
N GLN A 42 -3.91 10.76 7.38
CA GLN A 42 -3.12 11.28 8.51
C GLN A 42 -3.99 11.57 9.73
N HIS A 43 -5.14 12.23 9.53
CA HIS A 43 -6.10 12.48 10.62
C HIS A 43 -6.62 11.18 11.23
N MET A 44 -7.09 10.24 10.41
CA MET A 44 -7.65 8.97 10.87
C MET A 44 -6.62 8.15 11.64
N ILE A 45 -5.43 7.94 11.07
CA ILE A 45 -4.36 7.16 11.72
C ILE A 45 -3.94 7.81 13.05
N GLY A 46 -3.77 9.14 13.09
CA GLY A 46 -3.42 9.85 14.32
C GLY A 46 -4.50 9.72 15.40
N ARG A 47 -5.78 9.88 15.02
CA ARG A 47 -6.90 9.76 15.96
C ARG A 47 -7.06 8.34 16.47
N ILE A 48 -7.05 7.34 15.59
CA ILE A 48 -7.18 5.93 15.96
C ILE A 48 -6.07 5.58 16.97
N ASN A 49 -4.81 5.86 16.61
CA ASN A 49 -3.67 5.53 17.46
C ASN A 49 -3.63 6.27 18.81
N SER A 50 -4.27 7.44 18.93
CA SER A 50 -4.37 8.13 20.22
C SER A 50 -5.14 7.34 21.29
N LYS A 51 -5.88 6.30 20.89
CA LYS A 51 -6.69 5.43 21.76
C LYS A 51 -6.36 3.95 21.61
N SER A 52 -5.45 3.58 20.70
CA SER A 52 -5.20 2.18 20.37
C SER A 52 -4.26 1.50 21.36
N ALA A 53 -4.52 0.22 21.65
CA ALA A 53 -3.66 -0.63 22.48
C ALA A 53 -2.45 -1.20 21.71
N VAL A 54 -2.58 -1.35 20.39
CA VAL A 54 -1.49 -1.70 19.46
C VAL A 54 -1.55 -0.73 18.26
N PRO A 55 -0.42 -0.45 17.61
CA PRO A 55 -0.41 0.50 16.49
C PRO A 55 -1.31 0.05 15.35
N VAL A 56 -2.04 1.01 14.80
CA VAL A 56 -2.74 0.94 13.53
C VAL A 56 -1.85 1.63 12.49
N HIS A 57 -1.32 0.84 11.57
CA HIS A 57 -0.50 1.28 10.46
C HIS A 57 -1.37 1.58 9.24
N ILE A 58 -0.87 2.46 8.37
CA ILE A 58 -1.49 2.65 7.06
C ILE A 58 -1.08 1.52 6.13
N HIS A 59 -1.98 1.14 5.23
CA HIS A 59 -1.73 0.25 4.12
C HIS A 59 -2.12 0.99 2.84
N ILE A 60 -1.23 0.97 1.84
CA ILE A 60 -1.37 1.69 0.57
C ILE A 60 -1.43 0.71 -0.61
N ASP A 61 -2.58 0.59 -1.25
CA ASP A 61 -2.73 0.06 -2.62
C ASP A 61 -2.37 1.13 -3.69
N THR A 62 -1.42 0.80 -4.57
CA THR A 62 -0.95 1.69 -5.65
C THR A 62 -2.00 2.03 -6.71
N GLY A 63 -3.09 1.26 -6.79
CA GLY A 63 -4.19 1.43 -7.75
C GLY A 63 -5.29 2.39 -7.33
N HIS A 64 -5.39 2.75 -6.05
CA HIS A 64 -6.59 3.40 -5.54
C HIS A 64 -6.69 4.91 -5.79
N MET A 65 -5.58 5.64 -5.91
CA MET A 65 -5.61 7.10 -5.87
C MET A 65 -5.88 7.79 -7.22
N ALA A 66 -5.33 7.26 -8.31
CA ALA A 66 -5.20 8.03 -9.55
C ALA A 66 -6.55 8.36 -10.22
N HIS A 67 -7.55 7.50 -10.01
CA HIS A 67 -8.84 7.59 -10.68
C HIS A 67 -9.96 8.18 -9.81
N VAL A 68 -9.67 8.66 -8.60
CA VAL A 68 -10.68 9.25 -7.72
C VAL A 68 -11.22 10.54 -8.33
N ARG A 69 -12.55 10.65 -8.41
CA ARG A 69 -13.29 11.81 -8.93
C ARG A 69 -14.48 12.13 -8.00
N GLY A 70 -14.97 13.37 -8.08
CA GLY A 70 -16.19 13.78 -7.38
C GLY A 70 -16.04 14.09 -5.88
N ASP A 71 -14.84 14.00 -5.33
CA ASP A 71 -14.54 14.48 -3.98
C ASP A 71 -13.90 15.88 -4.06
N PRO A 72 -14.55 16.94 -3.55
CA PRO A 72 -14.07 18.32 -3.71
C PRO A 72 -12.74 18.59 -3.00
N VAL A 73 -12.32 17.75 -2.05
CA VAL A 73 -11.04 17.93 -1.34
C VAL A 73 -9.95 16.97 -1.83
N HIS A 74 -10.24 16.09 -2.78
CA HIS A 74 -9.25 15.18 -3.35
C HIS A 74 -8.46 15.90 -4.45
N GLY A 75 -7.26 16.34 -4.11
CA GLY A 75 -6.42 17.16 -4.98
C GLY A 75 -5.49 16.35 -5.89
N GLU A 76 -4.62 17.06 -6.59
CA GLU A 76 -3.57 16.46 -7.44
C GLU A 76 -2.59 15.62 -6.63
N ARG A 77 -2.19 16.11 -5.45
CA ARG A 77 -1.33 15.37 -4.51
C ARG A 77 -1.94 14.02 -4.14
N ASP A 78 -3.25 13.99 -3.88
CA ASP A 78 -3.96 12.76 -3.52
C ASP A 78 -4.10 11.80 -4.71
N ARG A 79 -3.97 12.26 -5.97
CA ARG A 79 -4.01 11.40 -7.17
C ARG A 79 -2.67 10.76 -7.50
N ASN A 80 -1.59 11.17 -6.85
CA ASN A 80 -0.25 10.68 -7.14
C ASN A 80 0.14 9.54 -6.18
N PRO A 81 0.28 8.28 -6.66
CA PRO A 81 0.68 7.16 -5.80
C PRO A 81 1.99 7.40 -5.04
N LEU A 82 2.95 8.10 -5.66
CA LEU A 82 4.26 8.36 -5.05
C LEU A 82 4.18 9.37 -3.91
N GLU A 83 3.20 10.27 -3.90
CA GLU A 83 2.97 11.21 -2.80
C GLU A 83 2.44 10.49 -1.56
N TRP A 84 1.55 9.52 -1.75
CA TRP A 84 1.08 8.66 -0.67
C TRP A 84 2.21 7.84 -0.07
N LEU A 85 2.98 7.15 -0.91
CA LEU A 85 4.09 6.30 -0.49
C LEU A 85 5.25 7.09 0.16
N GLY A 86 5.41 8.36 -0.21
CA GLY A 86 6.40 9.27 0.38
C GLY A 86 5.93 10.01 1.63
N THR A 87 4.65 9.86 2.04
CA THR A 87 4.11 10.56 3.20
C THR A 87 4.19 9.69 4.46
N PRO A 88 4.70 10.21 5.60
CA PRO A 88 4.67 9.48 6.86
C PRO A 88 3.27 9.49 7.50
N PHE A 89 2.90 8.36 8.11
CA PHE A 89 1.62 8.18 8.81
C PHE A 89 1.83 7.61 10.21
N GLY A 90 1.20 8.22 11.22
CA GLY A 90 1.34 7.81 12.62
C GLY A 90 2.80 7.81 13.08
N ALA A 91 3.21 6.77 13.81
CA ALA A 91 4.59 6.56 14.23
C ALA A 91 5.53 6.15 13.08
N ASN A 92 4.99 5.92 11.87
CA ASN A 92 5.74 5.59 10.65
C ASN A 92 6.67 4.37 10.80
N GLU A 93 6.21 3.37 11.53
CA GLU A 93 7.01 2.18 11.88
C GLU A 93 6.92 1.07 10.84
N MET A 94 5.76 0.92 10.20
CA MET A 94 5.49 -0.13 9.24
C MET A 94 4.54 0.38 8.16
N LEU A 95 4.82 0.03 6.91
CA LEU A 95 3.99 0.31 5.75
C LEU A 95 3.74 -0.99 4.97
N LEU A 96 2.47 -1.37 4.82
CA LEU A 96 2.08 -2.41 3.87
C LEU A 96 1.72 -1.74 2.54
N ILE A 97 2.22 -2.29 1.45
CA ILE A 97 1.95 -1.82 0.10
C ILE A 97 1.31 -2.96 -0.65
N HIS A 98 0.06 -2.78 -1.09
CA HIS A 98 -0.50 -3.62 -2.14
C HIS A 98 -0.06 -3.05 -3.49
N ALA A 99 0.82 -3.78 -4.16
CA ALA A 99 1.34 -3.42 -5.45
C ALA A 99 0.50 -4.07 -6.55
N GLN A 100 -0.11 -3.23 -7.35
CA GLN A 100 -0.72 -3.57 -8.63
C GLN A 100 -0.26 -2.60 -9.70
N GLN A 101 -0.16 -3.08 -10.94
CA GLN A 101 -0.07 -2.19 -12.08
C GLN A 101 -1.47 -1.64 -12.40
N THR A 102 -1.54 -0.37 -12.81
CA THR A 102 -2.82 0.28 -13.07
C THR A 102 -2.69 1.44 -14.05
N ASP A 103 -3.81 1.91 -14.58
CA ASP A 103 -3.93 3.21 -15.26
C ASP A 103 -4.53 4.28 -14.32
N ASP A 104 -4.77 5.49 -14.83
CA ASP A 104 -5.40 6.58 -14.09
C ASP A 104 -6.94 6.57 -14.15
N GLN A 105 -7.53 5.48 -14.67
CA GLN A 105 -8.96 5.37 -14.95
C GLN A 105 -9.69 4.45 -13.96
N ALA A 106 -9.02 3.43 -13.41
CA ALA A 106 -9.58 2.56 -12.38
C ALA A 106 -8.47 1.90 -11.54
N SER A 107 -8.85 1.24 -10.45
CA SER A 107 -8.00 0.27 -9.74
C SER A 107 -8.06 -1.04 -10.52
N ARG A 108 -7.00 -1.36 -11.25
CA ARG A 108 -7.02 -2.42 -12.28
C ARG A 108 -6.58 -3.79 -11.79
N HIS A 109 -5.75 -3.82 -10.75
CA HIS A 109 -5.10 -5.02 -10.21
C HIS A 109 -4.31 -5.80 -11.27
N TRP A 110 -3.71 -5.10 -12.25
CA TRP A 110 -2.96 -5.76 -13.31
C TRP A 110 -1.61 -6.30 -12.81
N PRO A 111 -1.10 -7.37 -13.43
CA PRO A 111 0.27 -7.82 -13.19
C PRO A 111 1.29 -6.81 -13.75
N PHE A 112 2.52 -6.88 -13.26
CA PHE A 112 3.65 -6.07 -13.73
C PHE A 112 4.39 -6.72 -14.91
N THR A 113 3.64 -7.10 -15.94
CA THR A 113 4.22 -7.63 -17.19
C THR A 113 4.69 -6.50 -18.11
N ALA A 114 5.53 -6.80 -19.08
CA ALA A 114 5.98 -5.85 -20.09
C ALA A 114 4.83 -5.15 -20.82
N GLU A 115 3.70 -5.85 -21.03
CA GLU A 115 2.49 -5.24 -21.60
C GLU A 115 1.90 -4.17 -20.68
N TYR A 116 1.59 -4.52 -19.43
CA TYR A 116 0.94 -3.61 -18.51
C TYR A 116 1.88 -2.52 -18.00
N ASN A 117 3.19 -2.77 -17.90
CA ASN A 117 4.18 -1.75 -17.54
C ASN A 117 4.32 -0.66 -18.61
N ARG A 118 4.02 -0.94 -19.88
CA ARG A 118 3.95 0.08 -20.93
C ARG A 118 2.68 0.92 -20.87
N ARG A 119 1.60 0.37 -20.32
CA ARG A 119 0.27 0.99 -20.29
C ARG A 119 -0.01 1.72 -18.98
N GLY A 120 0.54 1.20 -17.89
CA GLY A 120 0.25 1.64 -16.55
C GLY A 120 1.20 2.73 -16.05
N ILE A 121 0.90 3.21 -14.86
CA ILE A 121 1.53 4.39 -14.25
C ILE A 121 2.46 4.03 -13.08
N ILE A 122 2.47 2.77 -12.64
CA ILE A 122 3.26 2.33 -11.49
C ILE A 122 4.62 1.84 -11.95
N ASP A 123 5.65 2.55 -11.52
CA ASP A 123 7.05 2.20 -11.72
C ASP A 123 7.61 1.67 -10.39
N PRO A 124 7.94 0.37 -10.29
CA PRO A 124 8.42 -0.24 -9.05
C PRO A 124 9.64 0.45 -8.43
N LEU A 125 10.59 0.94 -9.24
CA LEU A 125 11.78 1.61 -8.72
C LEU A 125 11.40 2.97 -8.11
N LYS A 126 10.51 3.73 -8.76
CA LYS A 126 10.00 5.00 -8.19
C LYS A 126 9.21 4.78 -6.92
N VAL A 127 8.44 3.68 -6.83
CA VAL A 127 7.74 3.28 -5.59
C VAL A 127 8.74 3.07 -4.47
N ILE A 128 9.78 2.24 -4.67
CA ILE A 128 10.80 1.98 -3.64
C ILE A 128 11.45 3.29 -3.18
N ARG A 129 11.87 4.15 -4.13
CA ARG A 129 12.45 5.46 -3.79
C ARG A 129 11.47 6.38 -3.05
N ALA A 130 10.17 6.29 -3.32
CA ALA A 130 9.17 7.07 -2.58
C ALA A 130 9.05 6.59 -1.14
N VAL A 131 9.00 5.27 -0.93
CA VAL A 131 8.97 4.65 0.39
C VAL A 131 10.22 5.03 1.20
N GLU A 132 11.42 4.96 0.61
CA GLU A 132 12.65 5.41 1.27
C GLU A 132 12.57 6.88 1.75
N ARG A 133 12.02 7.77 0.91
CA ARG A 133 11.85 9.20 1.26
C ARG A 133 10.87 9.42 2.42
N SER A 134 9.91 8.51 2.63
CA SER A 134 8.99 8.60 3.78
C SER A 134 9.71 8.41 5.12
N GLY A 135 10.88 7.77 5.13
CA GLY A 135 11.61 7.40 6.34
C GLY A 135 10.92 6.32 7.18
N VAL A 136 10.02 5.51 6.59
CA VAL A 136 9.38 4.39 7.29
C VAL A 136 10.44 3.36 7.74
N ARG A 137 10.29 2.82 8.95
CA ARG A 137 11.27 1.86 9.51
C ARG A 137 11.25 0.52 8.76
N GLU A 138 10.07 0.04 8.40
CA GLU A 138 9.88 -1.22 7.68
C GLU A 138 8.77 -1.07 6.63
N ALA A 139 8.96 -1.65 5.45
CA ALA A 139 7.92 -1.66 4.41
C ALA A 139 7.85 -3.02 3.73
N VAL A 140 6.63 -3.51 3.50
CA VAL A 140 6.37 -4.77 2.80
C VAL A 140 5.61 -4.48 1.52
N VAL A 141 6.12 -4.95 0.40
CA VAL A 141 5.42 -4.94 -0.88
C VAL A 141 4.78 -6.31 -1.11
N ALA A 142 3.45 -6.35 -1.12
CA ALA A 142 2.66 -7.53 -1.47
C ALA A 142 2.03 -7.32 -2.85
N LEU A 143 2.22 -8.28 -3.77
CA LEU A 143 1.61 -8.20 -5.10
C LEU A 143 0.11 -8.53 -4.99
N GLU A 144 -0.76 -7.54 -5.21
CA GLU A 144 -2.21 -7.72 -5.22
C GLU A 144 -2.73 -7.72 -6.66
N ILE A 145 -2.55 -8.87 -7.32
CA ILE A 145 -2.89 -9.06 -8.72
C ILE A 145 -4.19 -9.87 -8.81
N LEU A 146 -5.16 -9.37 -9.57
CA LEU A 146 -6.42 -10.06 -9.82
C LEU A 146 -6.51 -10.48 -11.29
N PHE A 147 -7.01 -11.69 -11.50
CA PHE A 147 -7.28 -12.23 -12.83
C PHE A 147 -8.80 -12.28 -13.06
N LEU A 148 -9.20 -12.19 -14.33
CA LEU A 148 -10.60 -12.32 -14.69
C LEU A 148 -11.13 -13.68 -14.24
N ARG A 149 -12.41 -13.71 -13.84
CA ARG A 149 -13.09 -14.96 -13.52
C ARG A 149 -13.02 -15.89 -14.73
N GLY A 150 -12.51 -17.10 -14.53
CA GLY A 150 -12.38 -18.10 -15.58
C GLY A 150 -11.01 -18.12 -16.27
N THR A 151 -10.07 -17.25 -15.90
CA THR A 151 -8.66 -17.43 -16.28
C THR A 151 -8.17 -18.78 -15.77
N ARG A 152 -7.54 -19.56 -16.66
CA ARG A 152 -7.03 -20.89 -16.31
C ARG A 152 -5.78 -20.73 -15.44
N ILE A 153 -5.52 -21.70 -14.56
CA ILE A 153 -4.40 -21.63 -13.61
C ILE A 153 -3.06 -21.55 -14.36
N GLU A 154 -2.93 -22.28 -15.47
CA GLU A 154 -1.76 -22.25 -16.34
C GLU A 154 -1.48 -20.88 -16.98
N ASP A 155 -2.50 -20.03 -17.12
CA ASP A 155 -2.36 -18.68 -17.68
C ASP A 155 -2.05 -17.63 -16.59
N ILE A 156 -2.12 -18.01 -15.31
CA ILE A 156 -1.85 -17.13 -14.15
C ILE A 156 -0.37 -17.14 -13.77
N GLU A 157 0.30 -18.28 -13.88
CA GLU A 157 1.66 -18.47 -13.37
C GLU A 157 2.68 -17.53 -14.05
N ALA A 158 2.70 -17.49 -15.39
CA ALA A 158 3.67 -16.69 -16.11
C ALA A 158 3.60 -15.18 -15.79
N PRO A 159 2.42 -14.52 -15.79
CA PRO A 159 2.30 -13.13 -15.36
C PRO A 159 2.75 -12.87 -13.91
N LEU A 160 2.50 -13.80 -12.99
CA LEU A 160 2.94 -13.66 -11.59
C LEU A 160 4.47 -13.75 -11.48
N LEU A 161 5.10 -14.70 -12.17
CA LEU A 161 6.57 -14.84 -12.19
C LEU A 161 7.24 -13.61 -12.80
N GLU A 162 6.69 -13.10 -13.92
CA GLU A 162 7.18 -11.88 -14.55
C GLU A 162 7.03 -10.67 -13.62
N SER A 163 5.90 -10.56 -12.91
CA SER A 163 5.67 -9.50 -11.93
C SER A 163 6.67 -9.56 -10.77
N ALA A 164 6.90 -10.76 -10.23
CA ALA A 164 7.88 -10.97 -9.17
C ALA A 164 9.31 -10.64 -9.65
N GLN A 165 9.66 -10.99 -10.89
CA GLN A 165 10.96 -10.61 -11.47
C GLN A 165 11.07 -9.09 -11.63
N CYS A 166 10.04 -8.42 -12.13
CA CYS A 166 10.02 -6.96 -12.30
C CYS A 166 10.30 -6.21 -10.97
N TRP A 167 9.69 -6.65 -9.88
CA TRP A 167 9.96 -6.09 -8.55
C TRP A 167 11.36 -6.43 -8.03
N ARG A 168 11.84 -7.66 -8.23
CA ARG A 168 13.21 -8.05 -7.86
C ARG A 168 14.26 -7.19 -8.57
N ASP A 169 14.08 -6.93 -9.85
CA ASP A 169 14.97 -6.07 -10.63
C ASP A 169 14.96 -4.63 -10.08
N ALA A 170 13.79 -4.13 -9.69
CA ALA A 170 13.66 -2.80 -9.08
C ALA A 170 14.31 -2.72 -7.69
N PHE A 171 14.16 -3.74 -6.85
CA PHE A 171 14.85 -3.86 -5.56
C PHE A 171 16.38 -3.89 -5.77
N ALA A 172 16.87 -4.71 -6.71
CA ALA A 172 18.29 -4.76 -7.05
C ALA A 172 18.82 -3.41 -7.54
N ALA A 173 18.08 -2.73 -8.43
CA ALA A 173 18.42 -1.39 -8.90
C ALA A 173 18.38 -0.33 -7.78
N ALA A 174 17.55 -0.54 -6.75
CA ALA A 174 17.51 0.31 -5.58
C ALA A 174 18.67 0.04 -4.58
N GLY A 175 19.36 -1.09 -4.71
CA GLY A 175 20.47 -1.51 -3.87
C GLY A 175 20.12 -2.58 -2.82
N TYR A 176 18.93 -3.17 -2.91
CA TYR A 176 18.48 -4.26 -2.05
C TYR A 176 18.82 -5.63 -2.65
N ALA A 177 19.08 -6.62 -1.80
CA ALA A 177 19.29 -8.00 -2.20
C ALA A 177 18.03 -8.85 -1.97
N GLU A 178 17.92 -10.01 -2.64
CA GLU A 178 16.76 -10.92 -2.51
C GLU A 178 16.55 -11.41 -1.06
N LYS A 179 17.62 -11.45 -0.25
CA LYS A 179 17.58 -11.72 1.20
C LYS A 179 16.94 -10.61 2.03
N ASP A 180 16.72 -9.43 1.46
CA ASP A 180 16.07 -8.28 2.10
C ASP A 180 14.55 -8.29 1.84
N ALA A 181 14.03 -9.24 1.04
CA ALA A 181 12.60 -9.42 0.80
C ALA A 181 11.84 -10.05 2.00
N THR A 182 12.51 -10.22 3.15
CA THR A 182 11.91 -10.49 4.47
C THR A 182 12.77 -9.84 5.55
N PHE A 183 12.22 -8.85 6.26
CA PHE A 183 12.91 -8.14 7.33
C PHE A 183 13.10 -9.02 8.57
N ALA A 184 14.30 -9.59 8.72
CA ALA A 184 14.83 -9.97 10.02
C ALA A 184 16.36 -9.90 9.97
N LYS A 185 16.94 -8.76 10.36
CA LYS A 185 18.36 -8.71 10.68
C LYS A 185 18.54 -9.49 11.98
N LYS A 186 19.00 -10.73 11.91
CA LYS A 186 19.53 -11.39 13.11
C LYS A 186 20.76 -10.60 13.53
N GLU A 187 20.73 -10.05 14.73
CA GLU A 187 21.92 -9.52 15.39
C GLU A 187 22.97 -10.63 15.45
N SER A 188 24.17 -10.32 14.97
CA SER A 188 25.38 -11.12 15.14
C SER A 188 26.04 -10.78 16.46
#